data_AF-A0A4Y3G9V8-F1
#
_entry.id   AF-A0A4Y3G9V8-F1
#
_cell.length_a   1.000
_cell.length_b   1.000
_cell.length_c   1.000
_cell.angle_alpha   90.00
_cell.angle_beta   90.00
_cell.angle_gamma   90.00
#
_symmetry.space_group_name_H-M   'P 1'
#
loop_
_entity.id
_entity.type
_entity.pdbx_description
1 polymer ?
#
loop_
_entity_poly.entity_id
_entity_poly.type
_entity_poly.pdbx_seq_one_letter_code
_entity_poly.pdbx_strand_id
1 'polypeptide(L)'
;MAAGLWGCVVKEHASTMTMVGNEREPSLSGNGRLLASIVDLDGQPTVQLRNIESGKILPLSYLQRHQPHSSPSLSWNGRYVAVIGNWRNGQRRALIEDRLNHRVHRLQLLGSQAPVRISLSPDARQLAVQWIKRGQWLIKVLDLSQLLEPDWPAGKQLTTSTRLADVSR
;
A
#
# COMPACT_ATOMS: atom_id res chain seq x y z
N MET A 1 -34.13 0.03 -35.85
CA MET A 1 -33.34 0.76 -34.84
C MET A 1 -32.47 -0.27 -34.13
N ALA A 2 -31.15 -0.24 -34.32
CA ALA A 2 -30.22 -1.18 -33.71
C ALA A 2 -29.62 -0.54 -32.45
N ALA A 3 -29.99 -1.08 -31.27
CA ALA A 3 -29.37 -0.72 -30.01
C ALA A 3 -28.04 -1.48 -29.88
N GLY A 4 -26.92 -0.80 -30.10
CA GLY A 4 -25.59 -1.34 -29.87
C GLY A 4 -25.35 -1.48 -28.37
N LEU A 5 -25.38 -2.71 -27.86
CA LEU A 5 -24.90 -3.03 -26.52
C LEU A 5 -23.37 -2.94 -26.52
N TRP A 6 -22.84 -1.80 -26.08
CA TRP A 6 -21.42 -1.65 -25.77
C TRP A 6 -21.14 -2.40 -24.46
N GLY A 7 -20.87 -3.70 -24.56
CA GLY A 7 -20.41 -4.49 -23.43
C GLY A 7 -18.98 -4.09 -23.05
N CYS A 8 -18.78 -3.57 -21.84
CA CYS A 8 -17.44 -3.47 -21.26
C CYS A 8 -16.90 -4.88 -21.03
N VAL A 9 -16.06 -5.37 -21.95
CA VAL A 9 -15.34 -6.63 -21.77
C VAL A 9 -14.20 -6.39 -20.79
N VAL A 10 -14.33 -6.92 -19.58
CA VAL A 10 -13.23 -6.98 -18.62
C VAL A 10 -12.21 -7.99 -19.17
N LYS A 11 -10.99 -7.53 -19.41
CA LYS A 11 -9.88 -8.43 -19.73
C LYS A 11 -9.31 -8.98 -18.43
N GLU A 12 -9.55 -10.26 -18.20
CA GLU A 12 -8.87 -10.97 -17.12
C GLU A 12 -7.42 -11.22 -17.55
N HIS A 13 -6.47 -10.66 -16.79
CA HIS A 13 -5.10 -11.12 -16.89
C HIS A 13 -5.03 -12.46 -16.17
N ALA A 14 -4.92 -13.55 -16.94
CA ALA A 14 -4.57 -14.85 -16.41
C ALA A 14 -3.18 -14.72 -15.75
N SER A 15 -3.18 -14.38 -14.47
CA SER A 15 -2.05 -14.70 -13.60
C SER A 15 -1.85 -16.19 -13.82
N THR A 16 -0.63 -16.64 -14.14
CA THR A 16 -0.29 -18.06 -14.16
C THR A 16 -0.58 -18.60 -12.76
N MET A 17 -1.83 -19.06 -12.60
CA MET A 17 -2.46 -19.29 -11.32
C MET A 17 -2.01 -20.68 -10.89
N THR A 18 -0.75 -20.79 -10.48
CA THR A 18 -0.40 -21.81 -9.50
C THR A 18 -1.26 -21.46 -8.30
N MET A 19 -2.29 -22.27 -8.05
CA MET A 19 -3.23 -22.15 -6.94
C MET A 19 -2.46 -22.11 -5.61
N VAL A 20 -1.95 -20.95 -5.22
CA VAL A 20 -1.62 -20.66 -3.82
C VAL A 20 -2.95 -20.34 -3.17
N GLY A 21 -3.76 -21.38 -2.98
CA GLY A 21 -5.13 -21.26 -2.50
C GLY A 21 -5.13 -20.79 -1.06
N ASN A 22 -5.07 -19.47 -0.83
CA ASN A 22 -5.61 -18.71 0.31
C ASN A 22 -5.16 -17.22 0.28
N GLU A 23 -5.06 -16.61 -0.91
CA GLU A 23 -4.74 -15.19 -1.01
C GLU A 23 -5.92 -14.32 -0.59
N ARG A 24 -5.68 -13.40 0.33
CA ARG A 24 -6.70 -12.52 0.92
C ARG A 24 -6.25 -11.07 0.89
N GLU A 25 -7.20 -10.16 1.06
CA GLU A 25 -6.96 -8.72 1.18
C GLU A 25 -6.05 -8.15 0.06
N PRO A 26 -6.46 -8.24 -1.21
CA PRO A 26 -5.64 -7.80 -2.33
C PRO A 26 -5.43 -6.27 -2.33
N SER A 27 -4.23 -5.84 -2.71
CA SER A 27 -3.88 -4.44 -2.97
C SER A 27 -3.05 -4.33 -4.24
N LEU A 28 -3.51 -3.51 -5.18
CA LEU A 28 -2.83 -3.22 -6.43
C LEU A 28 -1.93 -1.98 -6.31
N SER A 29 -0.75 -1.98 -6.93
CA SER A 29 0.06 -0.76 -7.07
C SER A 29 -0.60 0.23 -8.03
N GLY A 30 -0.32 1.52 -7.87
CA GLY A 30 -0.93 2.56 -8.72
C GLY A 30 -0.64 2.41 -10.22
N ASN A 31 0.50 1.83 -10.58
CA ASN A 31 0.85 1.51 -11.96
C ASN A 31 0.31 0.15 -12.46
N GLY A 32 -0.42 -0.60 -11.63
CA GLY A 32 -1.03 -1.87 -11.98
C GLY A 32 -0.08 -3.05 -12.18
N ARG A 33 1.23 -2.92 -11.88
CA ARG A 33 2.22 -3.98 -12.15
C ARG A 33 2.43 -4.94 -10.99
N LEU A 34 2.14 -4.50 -9.76
CA LEU A 34 2.37 -5.27 -8.54
C LEU A 34 1.07 -5.53 -7.79
N LEU A 35 0.95 -6.74 -7.26
CA LEU A 35 -0.11 -7.16 -6.36
C LEU A 35 0.50 -7.52 -5.02
N ALA A 36 -0.01 -6.91 -3.94
CA ALA A 36 0.18 -7.40 -2.59
C ALA A 36 -1.06 -8.17 -2.16
N SER A 37 -0.85 -9.31 -1.51
CA SER A 37 -1.90 -10.10 -0.89
C SER A 37 -1.41 -10.68 0.43
N ILE A 38 -2.34 -11.03 1.31
CA ILE A 38 -2.05 -11.78 2.53
C ILE A 38 -2.20 -13.27 2.21
N VAL A 39 -1.11 -14.01 2.36
CA VAL A 39 -1.07 -15.47 2.28
C VAL A 39 -0.89 -16.05 3.67
N ASP A 40 -1.23 -17.33 3.84
CA ASP A 40 -0.85 -18.08 5.04
C ASP A 40 0.50 -18.77 4.78
N LEU A 41 1.53 -18.40 5.56
CA LEU A 41 2.83 -19.06 5.54
C LEU A 41 3.09 -19.64 6.93
N ASP A 42 3.17 -20.96 7.05
CA ASP A 42 3.41 -21.67 8.31
C ASP A 42 2.44 -21.28 9.44
N GLY A 43 1.16 -21.01 9.12
CA GLY A 43 0.15 -20.57 10.08
C GLY A 43 0.21 -19.08 10.43
N GLN A 44 1.08 -18.31 9.78
CA GLN A 44 1.24 -16.88 9.97
C GLN A 44 0.75 -16.11 8.73
N PRO A 45 -0.33 -15.30 8.86
CA PRO A 45 -0.72 -14.35 7.83
C PRO A 45 0.47 -13.45 7.45
N THR A 46 0.88 -13.51 6.18
CA THR A 46 2.08 -12.84 5.69
C THR A 46 1.79 -12.12 4.40
N VAL A 47 2.26 -10.87 4.29
CA VAL A 47 2.19 -10.14 3.04
C VAL A 47 3.13 -10.76 2.01
N GLN A 48 2.59 -11.07 0.84
CA GLN A 48 3.32 -11.48 -0.34
C GLN A 48 3.19 -10.38 -1.40
N LEU A 49 4.31 -10.00 -2.01
CA LEU A 49 4.33 -9.07 -3.13
C LEU A 49 4.67 -9.83 -4.41
N ARG A 50 3.89 -9.64 -5.46
CA ARG A 50 4.08 -10.30 -6.75
C ARG A 50 4.05 -9.31 -7.90
N ASN A 51 4.90 -9.52 -8.88
CA ASN A 51 4.77 -8.91 -10.19
C ASN A 51 3.69 -9.66 -10.98
N ILE A 52 2.64 -8.95 -11.42
CA ILE A 52 1.45 -9.57 -12.04
C ILE A 52 1.78 -10.15 -13.41
N GLU A 53 2.64 -9.49 -14.17
CA GLU A 53 3.01 -9.88 -15.54
C GLU A 53 3.87 -11.15 -15.57
N SER A 54 4.90 -11.21 -14.71
CA SER A 54 5.83 -12.36 -14.66
C SER A 54 5.43 -13.43 -13.64
N GLY A 55 4.45 -13.16 -12.77
CA GLY A 55 4.09 -14.02 -11.65
C GLY A 55 5.15 -14.09 -10.53
N LYS A 56 6.28 -13.39 -10.67
CA LYS A 56 7.42 -13.49 -9.75
C LYS A 56 7.10 -12.88 -8.38
N ILE A 57 7.38 -13.64 -7.32
CA ILE A 57 7.35 -13.13 -5.94
C ILE A 57 8.56 -12.23 -5.69
N LEU A 58 8.30 -11.06 -5.11
CA LEU A 58 9.29 -10.06 -4.76
C LEU A 58 9.55 -10.08 -3.25
N PRO A 59 10.81 -10.00 -2.80
CA PRO A 59 11.14 -10.10 -1.38
C PRO A 59 10.67 -8.86 -0.60
N LEU A 60 10.23 -9.10 0.64
CA LEU A 60 9.86 -8.12 1.67
C LEU A 60 10.59 -8.45 2.99
N SER A 61 11.91 -8.47 2.93
CA SER A 61 12.77 -9.06 3.96
C SER A 61 12.67 -8.38 5.33
N TYR A 62 12.23 -7.13 5.37
CA TYR A 62 12.17 -6.36 6.62
C TYR A 62 10.81 -6.49 7.30
N LEU A 63 9.72 -6.62 6.54
CA LEU A 63 8.40 -6.92 7.08
C LEU A 63 8.30 -8.33 7.66
N GLN A 64 9.06 -9.31 7.16
CA GLN A 64 9.02 -10.69 7.69
C GLN A 64 9.22 -10.80 9.21
N ARG A 65 9.91 -9.84 9.84
CA ARG A 65 10.14 -9.79 11.30
C ARG A 65 8.95 -9.24 12.10
N HIS A 66 7.86 -8.88 11.43
CA HIS A 66 6.71 -8.15 11.98
C HIS A 66 5.36 -8.81 11.69
N GLN A 67 5.38 -10.14 11.56
CA GLN A 67 4.19 -10.97 11.37
C GLN A 67 3.36 -11.12 12.66
N PRO A 68 2.03 -11.34 12.57
CA PRO A 68 1.27 -11.51 11.34
C PRO A 68 0.88 -10.17 10.71
N HIS A 69 0.76 -10.19 9.39
CA HIS A 69 0.41 -9.05 8.56
C HIS A 69 -1.09 -9.01 8.24
N SER A 70 -1.61 -7.81 8.06
CA SER A 70 -2.95 -7.54 7.53
C SER A 70 -3.01 -6.17 6.86
N SER A 71 -4.07 -5.92 6.12
CA SER A 71 -4.38 -4.68 5.43
C SER A 71 -3.21 -4.16 4.58
N PRO A 72 -2.73 -4.93 3.59
CA PRO A 72 -1.66 -4.45 2.72
C PRO A 72 -2.13 -3.26 1.87
N SER A 73 -1.22 -2.34 1.58
CA SER A 73 -1.45 -1.23 0.66
C SER A 73 -0.17 -0.85 -0.06
N LEU A 74 -0.26 -0.53 -1.35
CA LEU A 74 0.88 -0.22 -2.20
C LEU A 74 0.88 1.23 -2.67
N SER A 75 2.09 1.80 -2.83
CA SER A 75 2.30 3.04 -3.58
C SER A 75 2.26 2.82 -5.09
N TRP A 76 2.51 3.88 -5.89
CA TRP A 76 2.40 3.88 -7.34
C TRP A 76 3.22 2.78 -8.02
N ASN A 77 4.54 2.74 -7.81
CA ASN A 77 5.40 1.69 -8.36
C ASN A 77 5.61 0.52 -7.36
N GLY A 78 5.00 0.60 -6.18
CA GLY A 78 5.15 -0.33 -5.07
C GLY A 78 6.57 -0.36 -4.48
N ARG A 79 7.29 0.78 -4.51
CA ARG A 79 8.47 1.04 -3.69
C ARG A 79 8.11 0.96 -2.22
N TYR A 80 6.96 1.54 -1.85
CA TYR A 80 6.44 1.50 -0.50
C TYR A 80 5.35 0.43 -0.38
N VAL A 81 5.54 -0.47 0.59
CA VAL A 81 4.56 -1.48 0.97
C VAL A 81 4.13 -1.21 2.40
N ALA A 82 2.89 -0.77 2.58
CA ALA A 82 2.31 -0.54 3.87
C ALA A 82 1.53 -1.77 4.34
N VAL A 83 1.67 -2.14 5.62
CA VAL A 83 0.92 -3.21 6.27
C VAL A 83 0.61 -2.83 7.71
N ILE A 84 -0.37 -3.51 8.31
CA ILE A 84 -0.47 -3.62 9.76
C ILE A 84 0.25 -4.90 10.17
N GLY A 85 1.27 -4.77 11.03
CA GLY A 85 2.05 -5.89 11.54
C GLY A 85 2.26 -5.81 13.05
N ASN A 86 2.84 -6.86 13.62
CA ASN A 86 3.25 -6.86 15.01
C ASN A 86 4.58 -6.14 15.20
N TRP A 87 4.62 -5.39 16.29
CA TRP A 87 5.82 -4.77 16.80
C TRP A 87 6.15 -5.32 18.19
N ARG A 88 6.97 -4.59 18.96
CA ARG A 88 7.35 -4.93 20.34
C ARG A 88 6.12 -5.25 21.19
N ASN A 89 6.27 -6.27 22.03
CA ASN A 89 5.26 -6.73 23.00
C ASN A 89 3.92 -7.10 22.35
N GLY A 90 3.93 -7.57 21.09
CA GLY A 90 2.72 -7.97 20.36
C GLY A 90 1.83 -6.80 19.93
N GLN A 91 2.32 -5.56 20.02
CA GLN A 91 1.51 -4.40 19.68
C GLN A 91 1.36 -4.25 18.16
N ARG A 92 0.12 -4.26 17.68
CA ARG A 92 -0.21 -4.04 16.27
C ARG A 92 0.04 -2.59 15.86
N ARG A 93 0.80 -2.38 14.78
CA ARG A 93 1.21 -1.06 14.26
C ARG A 93 1.14 -1.01 12.75
N ALA A 94 0.95 0.19 12.22
CA ALA A 94 1.16 0.45 10.80
C ALA A 94 2.66 0.56 10.51
N LEU A 95 3.11 -0.22 9.53
CA LEU A 95 4.50 -0.34 9.09
C LEU A 95 4.56 -0.05 7.59
N ILE A 96 5.65 0.58 7.14
CA ILE A 96 5.90 0.80 5.71
C ILE A 96 7.31 0.33 5.39
N GLU A 97 7.45 -0.65 4.51
CA GLU A 97 8.75 -1.03 3.94
C GLU A 97 9.06 -0.16 2.73
N ASP A 98 10.18 0.55 2.77
CA ASP A 98 10.85 1.13 1.60
C ASP A 98 11.74 0.05 0.99
N ARG A 99 11.30 -0.49 -0.15
CA ARG A 99 12.00 -1.56 -0.87
C ARG A 99 13.26 -1.09 -1.58
N LEU A 100 13.37 0.22 -1.88
CA LEU A 100 14.55 0.79 -2.52
C LEU A 100 15.68 0.97 -1.51
N ASN A 101 15.34 1.49 -0.32
CA ASN A 101 16.31 1.77 0.74
C ASN A 101 16.41 0.66 1.79
N HIS A 102 15.67 -0.43 1.62
CA HIS A 102 15.72 -1.59 2.50
C HIS A 102 15.46 -1.25 3.98
N ARG A 103 14.42 -0.42 4.22
CA ARG A 103 14.10 0.14 5.54
C ARG A 103 12.63 -0.04 5.86
N VAL A 104 12.32 -0.26 7.14
CA VAL A 104 10.94 -0.20 7.65
C VAL A 104 10.73 1.07 8.46
N HIS A 105 9.76 1.87 8.03
CA HIS A 105 9.22 3.01 8.75
C HIS A 105 8.10 2.54 9.67
N ARG A 106 8.15 3.00 10.92
CA ARG A 106 7.13 2.72 11.94
C ARG A 106 6.31 3.96 12.15
N LEU A 107 5.01 3.87 11.94
CA LEU A 107 4.15 5.02 12.09
C LEU A 107 3.73 5.16 13.55
N GLN A 108 4.05 6.31 14.13
CA GLN A 108 3.58 6.66 15.45
C GLN A 108 2.15 7.21 15.32
N LEU A 109 1.18 6.30 15.40
CA LEU A 109 -0.22 6.65 15.37
C LEU A 109 -0.59 7.38 16.67
N LEU A 110 -1.14 8.58 16.58
CA LEU A 110 -1.61 9.35 17.74
C LEU A 110 -2.87 8.67 18.31
N GLY A 111 -2.67 7.88 19.36
CA GLY A 111 -3.70 7.13 20.06
C GLY A 111 -3.17 5.79 20.56
N SER A 112 -3.66 5.31 21.70
CA SER A 112 -3.25 4.02 22.27
C SER A 112 -3.81 2.80 21.53
N GLN A 113 -4.71 3.00 20.57
CA GLN A 113 -5.44 1.91 19.92
C GLN A 113 -4.75 1.38 18.67
N ALA A 114 -4.93 0.08 18.43
CA ALA A 114 -4.40 -0.59 17.26
C ALA A 114 -5.17 -0.19 15.99
N PRO A 115 -4.47 0.00 14.86
CA PRO A 115 -5.13 0.16 13.57
C PRO A 115 -5.80 -1.15 13.14
N VAL A 116 -6.88 -1.03 12.37
CA VAL A 116 -7.65 -2.15 11.83
C VAL A 116 -7.50 -2.25 10.31
N ARG A 117 -7.50 -1.11 9.61
CA ARG A 117 -7.30 -1.03 8.15
C ARG A 117 -6.47 0.20 7.81
N ILE A 118 -5.71 0.11 6.73
CA ILE A 118 -4.93 1.21 6.17
C ILE A 118 -5.11 1.29 4.65
N SER A 119 -4.91 2.48 4.11
CA SER A 119 -4.84 2.72 2.67
C SER A 119 -3.82 3.83 2.39
N LEU A 120 -2.74 3.47 1.70
CA LEU A 120 -1.66 4.35 1.29
C LEU A 120 -2.03 5.00 -0.04
N SER A 121 -1.85 6.31 -0.15
CA SER A 121 -2.03 7.00 -1.42
C SER A 121 -0.96 6.55 -2.44
N PRO A 122 -1.27 6.52 -3.75
CA PRO A 122 -0.30 6.09 -4.75
C PRO A 122 0.99 6.92 -4.74
N ASP A 123 0.91 8.22 -4.47
CA ASP A 123 2.08 9.09 -4.35
C ASP A 123 2.89 8.92 -3.05
N ALA A 124 2.46 8.00 -2.16
CA ALA A 124 3.03 7.74 -0.84
C ALA A 124 3.04 8.94 0.13
N ARG A 125 2.26 9.99 -0.14
CA ARG A 125 2.20 11.19 0.71
C ARG A 125 1.15 11.13 1.80
N GLN A 126 0.15 10.26 1.68
CA GLN A 126 -0.94 10.18 2.64
C GLN A 126 -1.24 8.74 3.02
N LEU A 127 -1.62 8.52 4.28
CA LEU A 127 -2.11 7.24 4.76
C LEU A 127 -3.44 7.42 5.48
N ALA A 128 -4.51 6.86 4.92
CA ALA A 128 -5.75 6.69 5.64
C ALA A 128 -5.62 5.50 6.60
N VAL A 129 -6.00 5.69 7.86
CA VAL A 129 -5.95 4.69 8.92
C VAL A 129 -7.31 4.62 9.60
N GLN A 130 -7.85 3.40 9.70
CA GLN A 130 -9.08 3.09 10.40
C GLN A 130 -8.77 2.42 11.74
N TRP A 131 -9.46 2.82 12.80
CA TRP A 131 -9.42 2.18 14.12
C TRP A 131 -10.80 2.17 14.78
N ILE A 132 -10.94 1.39 15.85
CA ILE A 132 -12.17 1.28 16.65
C ILE A 132 -11.94 1.94 18.01
N LYS A 133 -12.66 3.03 18.31
CA LYS A 133 -12.62 3.72 19.60
C LYS A 133 -13.98 3.71 20.25
N ARG A 134 -14.10 3.09 21.44
CA ARG A 134 -15.37 3.02 22.21
C ARG A 134 -16.55 2.55 21.34
N GLY A 135 -16.34 1.50 20.53
CA GLY A 135 -17.36 0.96 19.62
C GLY A 135 -17.60 1.76 18.33
N GLN A 136 -16.94 2.91 18.15
CA GLN A 136 -17.08 3.72 16.94
C GLN A 136 -15.90 3.49 15.98
N TRP A 137 -16.23 3.32 14.71
CA TRP A 137 -15.24 3.35 13.63
C TRP A 137 -14.84 4.80 13.37
N LEU A 138 -13.53 5.05 13.41
CA LEU A 138 -12.96 6.35 13.10
C LEU A 138 -11.89 6.18 12.03
N ILE A 139 -11.77 7.18 11.17
CA ILE A 139 -10.76 7.25 10.12
C ILE A 139 -9.96 8.54 10.32
N LYS A 140 -8.63 8.46 10.21
CA LYS A 140 -7.77 9.64 10.06
C LYS A 140 -6.87 9.47 8.86
N VAL A 141 -6.56 10.59 8.21
CA VAL A 141 -5.54 10.67 7.16
C VAL A 141 -4.29 11.27 7.78
N LEU A 142 -3.16 10.58 7.61
CA LEU A 142 -1.85 11.02 8.08
C LEU A 142 -1.07 11.58 6.89
N ASP A 143 -0.36 12.69 7.12
CA ASP A 143 0.62 13.21 6.17
C ASP A 143 1.97 12.48 6.37
N LEU A 144 2.48 11.90 5.29
CA LEU A 144 3.75 11.19 5.24
C LEU A 144 4.84 12.02 4.53
N SER A 145 4.57 13.27 4.15
CA SER A 145 5.46 14.10 3.35
C SER A 145 6.83 14.37 3.97
N GLN A 146 6.92 14.32 5.30
CA GLN A 146 8.16 14.48 6.08
C GLN A 146 8.89 13.15 6.34
N LEU A 147 8.24 12.02 6.05
CA LEU A 147 8.76 10.69 6.35
C LEU A 147 9.20 9.93 5.09
N LEU A 148 8.44 10.10 4.00
CA LEU A 148 8.63 9.39 2.74
C LEU A 148 8.88 10.36 1.60
N GLU A 149 9.75 9.95 0.70
CA GLU A 149 9.84 10.56 -0.62
C GLU A 149 8.57 10.23 -1.41
N PRO A 150 8.08 11.14 -2.26
CA PRO A 150 6.95 10.83 -3.11
C PRO A 150 7.23 9.68 -4.08
N ASP A 151 6.22 8.86 -4.35
CA ASP A 151 6.25 7.82 -5.37
C ASP A 151 5.39 8.22 -6.58
N TRP A 152 5.93 9.05 -7.47
CA TRP A 152 5.19 9.57 -8.61
C TRP A 152 5.20 8.62 -9.83
N PRO A 153 4.20 8.73 -10.72
CA PRO A 153 4.33 8.24 -12.08
C PRO A 153 5.56 8.82 -12.76
N ALA A 154 6.32 7.97 -13.47
CA ALA A 154 7.41 8.42 -14.32
C ALA A 154 6.88 9.50 -15.29
N GLY A 155 7.54 10.65 -15.34
CA GLY A 155 7.14 11.78 -16.19
C GLY A 155 6.21 12.82 -15.55
N LYS A 156 5.73 12.61 -14.31
CA LYS A 156 5.05 13.67 -13.56
C LYS A 156 6.11 14.63 -13.01
N GLN A 157 6.58 15.55 -13.85
CA GLN A 157 7.48 16.62 -13.43
C GLN A 157 6.81 17.41 -12.31
N LEU A 158 7.55 17.67 -11.24
CA LEU A 158 7.18 18.69 -10.27
C LEU A 158 7.09 19.99 -11.08
N THR A 159 5.88 20.47 -11.33
CA THR A 159 5.72 21.87 -11.70
C THR A 159 6.19 22.63 -10.47
N THR A 160 7.46 23.00 -10.45
CA THR A 160 7.95 24.04 -9.57
C THR A 160 7.05 25.22 -9.86
N SER A 161 6.10 25.48 -8.96
CA SER A 161 5.37 26.73 -8.95
C SER A 161 6.42 27.75 -8.55
N THR A 162 7.18 28.19 -9.54
CA THR A 162 7.94 29.43 -9.46
C THR A 162 6.87 30.47 -9.23
N ARG A 163 6.68 30.84 -7.97
CA ARG A 163 6.01 32.07 -7.61
C ARG A 163 6.88 33.18 -8.20
N LEU A 164 6.63 33.49 -9.46
CA LEU A 164 6.92 34.79 -10.05
C LEU A 164 6.06 35.79 -9.29
N ALA A 165 6.55 36.19 -8.11
CA ALA A 165 6.21 37.47 -7.54
C ALA A 165 7.24 38.45 -8.08
N ASP A 166 7.10 38.79 -9.35
CA ASP A 166 7.54 40.08 -9.86
C ASP A 166 6.44 40.63 -10.76
N VAL A 167 5.67 41.59 -10.23
CA VAL A 167 5.12 42.71 -10.99
C VAL A 167 5.03 43.91 -10.04
N SER A 168 6.12 44.68 -10.02
CA SER A 168 6.17 46.12 -10.31
C SER A 168 5.03 47.04 -9.82
N ARG A 169 5.37 48.00 -8.95
CA ARG A 169 5.42 49.48 -9.18
C ARG A 169 5.34 50.25 -7.87
#